data_AF-A0A1D2J2S1-F1
#
_entry.id   AF-A0A1D2J2S1-F1
#
_cell.length_a   1.000
_cell.length_b   1.000
_cell.length_c   1.000
_cell.angle_alpha   90.00
_cell.angle_beta   90.00
_cell.angle_gamma   90.00
#
_symmetry.space_group_name_H-M   'P 1'
#
loop_
_entity.id
_entity.type
_entity.pdbx_description
1 polymer ?
#
loop_
_entity_poly.entity_id
_entity_poly.type
_entity_poly.pdbx_seq_one_letter_code
_entity_poly.pdbx_strand_id
1 'polypeptide(L)'
;MANKPHGGVLKDLIARDAPRHDELEAEAETLPAIVLTERQLCDLELILNGGFSPLEGFMDETDYNGVVANTRLADGNVFSIPVTLDVSAKEIQDLGVSPGARITLRDFRDDRNLAILTVDDVYRPDK
;
A
#
# COMPACT_ATOMS: atom_id res chain seq x y z
N MET A 1 -28.63 -6.22 -9.37
CA MET A 1 -27.48 -5.54 -10.01
C MET A 1 -26.60 -5.03 -8.88
N ALA A 2 -25.30 -5.32 -8.87
CA ALA A 2 -24.41 -4.83 -7.81
C ALA A 2 -24.22 -3.31 -7.90
N ASN A 3 -23.82 -2.67 -6.80
CA ASN A 3 -23.50 -1.25 -6.80
C ASN A 3 -22.16 -1.00 -7.54
N LYS A 4 -21.95 0.22 -8.05
CA LYS A 4 -20.67 0.59 -8.65
C LYS A 4 -19.58 0.66 -7.56
N PRO A 5 -18.33 0.30 -7.87
CA PRO A 5 -17.20 0.52 -6.97
C PRO A 5 -17.08 1.99 -6.58
N HIS A 6 -16.57 2.24 -5.38
CA HIS A 6 -16.23 3.60 -4.94
C HIS A 6 -15.12 4.18 -5.81
N GLY A 7 -15.24 5.46 -6.18
CA GLY A 7 -14.41 6.08 -7.24
C GLY A 7 -14.71 5.61 -8.67
N GLY A 8 -15.69 4.72 -8.86
CA GLY A 8 -16.19 4.27 -10.17
C GLY A 8 -15.44 3.09 -10.80
N VAL A 9 -14.26 2.75 -10.29
CA VAL A 9 -13.41 1.65 -10.80
C VAL A 9 -12.97 0.77 -9.63
N LEU A 10 -13.10 -0.55 -9.78
CA LEU A 10 -12.55 -1.50 -8.82
C LEU A 10 -11.03 -1.58 -9.01
N LYS A 11 -10.27 -1.29 -7.97
CA LYS A 11 -8.81 -1.41 -7.93
C LYS A 11 -8.39 -2.84 -7.59
N ASP A 12 -8.75 -3.80 -8.43
CA ASP A 12 -8.28 -5.19 -8.31
C ASP A 12 -6.84 -5.30 -8.82
N LEU A 13 -5.88 -5.13 -7.91
CA LEU A 13 -4.46 -5.09 -8.23
C LEU A 13 -3.93 -6.49 -8.56
N ILE A 14 -4.51 -7.52 -7.95
CA ILE A 14 -4.19 -8.93 -8.25
C ILE A 14 -4.55 -9.23 -9.71
N ALA A 15 -5.77 -8.87 -10.14
CA ALA A 15 -6.18 -9.06 -11.53
C ALA A 15 -5.38 -8.18 -12.51
N ARG A 16 -5.09 -6.93 -12.12
CA ARG A 16 -4.25 -6.01 -12.91
C ARG A 16 -2.86 -6.59 -13.18
N ASP A 17 -2.23 -7.15 -12.16
CA ASP A 17 -0.83 -7.58 -12.19
C ASP A 17 -0.67 -9.07 -12.51
N ALA A 18 -1.74 -9.85 -12.57
CA ALA A 18 -1.70 -11.28 -12.93
C ALA A 18 -0.89 -11.61 -14.20
N PRO A 19 -0.93 -10.81 -15.29
CA PRO A 19 -0.10 -11.08 -16.47
C PRO A 19 1.41 -10.93 -16.23
N ARG A 20 1.82 -10.25 -15.16
CA ARG A 20 3.21 -9.97 -14.78
C ARG A 20 3.63 -10.71 -13.51
N HIS A 21 2.84 -11.67 -13.05
CA HIS A 21 3.03 -12.38 -11.78
C HIS A 21 4.47 -12.89 -11.62
N ASP A 22 4.95 -13.69 -12.57
CA ASP A 22 6.27 -14.35 -12.47
C ASP A 22 7.42 -13.33 -12.47
N GLU A 23 7.27 -12.22 -13.19
CA GLU A 23 8.26 -11.13 -13.20
C GLU A 23 8.33 -10.43 -11.84
N LEU A 24 7.16 -10.15 -11.25
CA LEU A 24 7.04 -9.50 -9.95
C LEU A 24 7.49 -10.42 -8.82
N GLU A 25 7.18 -11.72 -8.89
CA GLU A 25 7.66 -12.72 -7.94
C GLU A 25 9.18 -12.79 -7.96
N ALA A 26 9.79 -12.90 -9.15
CA ALA A 26 11.24 -12.91 -9.29
C ALA A 26 11.91 -11.62 -8.82
N GLU A 27 11.30 -10.45 -9.11
CA GLU A 27 11.79 -9.17 -8.62
C GLU A 27 11.71 -9.08 -7.09
N ALA A 28 10.60 -9.50 -6.50
CA ALA A 28 10.35 -9.41 -5.06
C ALA A 28 11.38 -10.17 -4.21
N GLU A 29 11.97 -11.24 -4.74
CA GLU A 29 13.07 -11.98 -4.09
C GLU A 29 14.38 -11.17 -3.99
N THR A 30 14.55 -10.15 -4.83
CA THR A 30 15.79 -9.35 -4.92
C THR A 30 15.73 -8.05 -4.13
N LEU A 31 14.52 -7.57 -3.82
CA LEU A 31 14.30 -6.29 -3.15
C LEU A 31 14.48 -6.40 -1.63
N PRO A 32 14.81 -5.29 -0.95
CA PRO A 32 14.68 -5.23 0.50
C PRO A 32 13.22 -5.51 0.89
N ALA A 33 13.02 -6.22 2.00
CA ALA A 33 11.69 -6.64 2.44
C ALA A 33 11.33 -6.02 3.79
N ILE A 34 10.09 -5.54 3.89
CA ILE A 34 9.44 -5.15 5.15
C ILE A 34 8.47 -6.27 5.52
N VAL A 35 8.63 -6.80 6.73
CA VAL A 35 7.70 -7.77 7.30
C VAL A 35 6.52 -7.01 7.90
N LEU A 36 5.32 -7.30 7.41
CA LEU A 36 4.11 -6.59 7.80
C LEU A 36 3.63 -6.98 9.19
N THR A 37 3.02 -6.02 9.90
CA THR A 37 2.19 -6.31 11.08
C THR A 37 0.84 -6.89 10.67
N GLU A 38 0.11 -7.48 11.62
CA GLU A 38 -1.25 -8.01 11.38
C GLU A 38 -2.21 -6.95 10.81
N ARG A 39 -2.17 -5.72 11.34
CA ARG A 39 -3.00 -4.63 10.84
C ARG A 39 -2.65 -4.26 9.40
N GLN A 40 -1.37 -4.06 9.12
CA GLN A 40 -0.89 -3.71 7.78
C GLN A 40 -1.19 -4.81 6.76
N LEU A 41 -1.19 -6.08 7.19
CA LEU A 41 -1.55 -7.21 6.36
C LEU A 41 -3.05 -7.21 5.99
N CYS A 42 -3.95 -6.92 6.94
CA CYS A 42 -5.37 -6.75 6.65
C CYS A 42 -5.62 -5.56 5.70
N ASP A 43 -4.92 -4.45 5.93
CA ASP A 43 -5.02 -3.28 5.06
C ASP A 43 -4.51 -3.60 3.64
N LEU A 44 -3.38 -4.31 3.52
CA LEU A 44 -2.83 -4.74 2.24
C LEU A 44 -3.79 -5.66 1.49
N GLU A 45 -4.43 -6.62 2.15
CA GLU A 45 -5.41 -7.51 1.51
C GLU A 45 -6.56 -6.72 0.86
N LEU A 46 -7.09 -5.72 1.56
CA LEU A 46 -8.18 -4.86 1.07
C LEU A 46 -7.72 -3.87 -0.02
N ILE A 47 -6.46 -3.46 -0.01
CA ILE A 47 -5.87 -2.70 -1.12
C ILE A 47 -5.77 -3.58 -2.36
N LEU A 48 -5.17 -4.77 -2.23
CA LEU A 48 -4.86 -5.65 -3.36
C LEU A 48 -6.13 -6.15 -4.08
N ASN A 49 -7.19 -6.48 -3.34
CA ASN A 49 -8.44 -6.96 -3.92
C ASN A 49 -9.43 -5.84 -4.31
N GLY A 50 -9.07 -4.57 -4.10
CA GLY A 50 -9.91 -3.41 -4.41
C GLY A 50 -11.00 -3.10 -3.40
N GLY A 51 -11.02 -3.74 -2.24
CA GLY A 51 -11.92 -3.41 -1.12
C GLY A 51 -11.79 -1.95 -0.64
N PHE A 52 -10.62 -1.33 -0.81
CA PHE A 52 -10.37 0.08 -0.53
C PHE A 52 -10.41 1.00 -1.77
N SER A 53 -10.98 0.57 -2.90
CA SER A 53 -11.15 1.44 -4.07
C SER A 53 -11.74 2.81 -3.65
N PRO A 54 -11.19 3.94 -4.14
CA PRO A 54 -10.23 4.06 -5.24
C PRO A 54 -8.75 3.94 -4.85
N LEU A 55 -8.43 3.67 -3.58
CA LEU A 55 -7.05 3.53 -3.11
C LEU A 55 -6.37 2.32 -3.77
N GLU A 56 -5.12 2.48 -4.20
CA GLU A 56 -4.32 1.44 -4.86
C GLU A 56 -2.92 1.23 -4.27
N GLY A 57 -2.72 1.75 -3.05
CA GLY A 57 -1.47 1.65 -2.28
C GLY A 57 -1.69 2.15 -0.85
N PHE A 58 -0.64 2.16 -0.04
CA PHE A 58 -0.69 2.90 1.23
C PHE A 58 -0.66 4.41 0.94
N MET A 59 -1.32 5.21 1.78
CA MET A 59 -1.48 6.65 1.57
C MET A 59 -0.14 7.38 1.69
N ASP A 60 0.15 8.19 0.67
CA ASP A 60 1.19 9.22 0.71
C ASP A 60 0.78 10.37 1.67
N GLU A 61 1.67 11.35 1.86
CA GLU A 61 1.42 12.47 2.76
C GLU A 61 0.21 13.32 2.31
N THR A 62 -0.03 13.41 1.00
CA THR A 62 -1.12 14.24 0.45
C THR A 62 -2.48 13.62 0.74
N ASP A 63 -2.64 12.34 0.43
CA ASP A 63 -3.85 11.57 0.73
C ASP A 63 -4.08 11.48 2.23
N TYR A 64 -3.04 11.20 3.02
CA TYR A 64 -3.13 11.14 4.47
C TYR A 64 -3.66 12.45 5.06
N ASN A 65 -3.05 13.59 4.70
CA ASN A 65 -3.47 14.90 5.21
C ASN A 65 -4.89 15.26 4.75
N GLY A 66 -5.26 14.90 3.52
CA GLY A 66 -6.62 15.05 3.00
C GLY A 66 -7.64 14.26 3.83
N VAL A 67 -7.31 13.01 4.18
CA VAL A 67 -8.19 12.12 4.94
C VAL A 67 -8.34 12.63 6.37
N VAL A 68 -7.24 12.98 7.04
CA VAL A 68 -7.25 13.46 8.42
C VAL A 68 -8.01 14.79 8.54
N ALA A 69 -7.78 15.74 7.63
CA ALA A 69 -8.39 17.06 7.72
C ALA A 69 -9.82 17.12 7.16
N ASN A 70 -10.10 16.38 6.08
CA ASN A 70 -11.29 16.58 5.25
C ASN A 70 -12.07 15.30 4.94
N THR A 71 -11.66 14.14 5.47
CA THR A 71 -12.27 12.82 5.17
C THR A 71 -12.33 12.50 3.67
N ARG A 72 -11.30 12.93 2.93
CA ARG A 72 -11.22 12.75 1.48
C ARG A 72 -9.78 12.48 1.04
N LEU A 73 -9.63 11.66 0.01
CA LEU A 73 -8.38 11.53 -0.73
C LEU A 73 -8.11 12.79 -1.55
N ALA A 74 -6.89 12.92 -2.07
CA ALA A 74 -6.46 14.04 -2.90
C ALA A 74 -7.31 14.20 -4.17
N ASP A 75 -7.85 13.09 -4.69
CA ASP A 75 -8.76 13.07 -5.85
C ASP A 75 -10.20 13.53 -5.51
N GLY A 76 -10.49 13.81 -4.24
CA GLY A 76 -11.76 14.28 -3.72
C GLY A 76 -12.74 13.17 -3.32
N ASN A 77 -12.43 11.89 -3.57
CA ASN A 77 -13.26 10.77 -3.12
C ASN A 77 -13.27 10.69 -1.59
N VAL A 78 -14.44 10.37 -1.01
CA VAL A 78 -14.58 10.24 0.44
C VAL A 78 -13.78 9.04 0.95
N PHE A 79 -12.93 9.26 1.94
CA PHE A 79 -12.21 8.20 2.64
C PHE A 79 -11.93 8.70 4.06
N SER A 80 -12.39 7.99 5.07
CA SER A 80 -12.47 8.52 6.44
C SER A 80 -11.45 7.92 7.41
N ILE A 81 -10.64 6.96 6.96
CA ILE A 81 -9.69 6.22 7.82
C ILE A 81 -8.32 6.29 7.15
N PRO A 82 -7.25 6.72 7.85
CA PRO A 82 -5.91 6.68 7.28
C PRO A 82 -5.43 5.22 7.15
N VAL A 83 -4.94 4.87 5.95
CA VAL A 83 -4.36 3.56 5.63
C VAL A 83 -2.90 3.77 5.23
N THR A 84 -1.98 3.57 6.17
CA THR A 84 -0.56 3.91 6.03
C THR A 84 0.33 2.72 6.41
N LEU A 85 1.51 2.62 5.79
CA LEU A 85 2.55 1.68 6.18
C LEU A 85 3.55 2.39 7.10
N ASP A 86 3.41 2.23 8.41
CA ASP A 86 4.35 2.77 9.37
C ASP A 86 5.59 1.89 9.52
N VAL A 87 6.75 2.53 9.51
CA VAL A 87 8.08 1.91 9.61
C VAL A 87 8.94 2.70 10.60
N SER A 88 9.85 2.02 11.30
CA SER A 88 10.78 2.69 12.21
C SER A 88 11.89 3.43 11.44
N ALA A 89 12.47 4.44 12.08
CA ALA A 89 13.65 5.14 11.53
C ALA A 89 14.83 4.18 11.27
N LYS A 90 14.93 3.11 12.07
CA LYS A 90 15.93 2.05 11.87
C LYS A 90 15.67 1.26 10.60
N GLU A 91 14.43 0.82 10.36
CA GLU A 91 14.07 0.10 9.13
C GLU A 91 14.26 0.97 7.89
N ILE A 92 13.90 2.25 7.96
CA ILE A 92 14.15 3.21 6.87
C ILE A 92 15.64 3.23 6.51
N GLN A 93 16.51 3.33 7.51
CA GLN A 93 17.96 3.38 7.30
C GLN A 93 18.52 2.05 6.80
N ASP A 94 18.15 0.94 7.44
CA ASP A 94 18.70 -0.40 7.16
C ASP A 94 18.29 -0.89 5.77
N LEU A 95 17.06 -0.56 5.33
CA LEU A 95 16.50 -1.00 4.04
C LEU A 95 16.66 0.05 2.93
N GLY A 96 17.22 1.23 3.23
CA GLY A 96 17.40 2.31 2.26
C GLY A 96 16.09 2.90 1.73
N VAL A 97 15.05 2.93 2.55
CA VAL A 97 13.72 3.43 2.18
C VAL A 97 13.80 4.92 1.85
N SER A 98 13.46 5.25 0.61
CA SER A 98 13.46 6.62 0.09
C SER A 98 12.51 6.72 -1.11
N PRO A 99 12.05 7.93 -1.49
CA PRO A 99 11.23 8.11 -2.68
C PRO A 99 11.83 7.43 -3.92
N GLY A 100 11.01 6.65 -4.62
CA GLY A 100 11.38 5.83 -5.77
C GLY A 100 11.97 4.45 -5.43
N ALA A 101 12.26 4.16 -4.16
CA ALA A 101 12.68 2.83 -3.74
C ALA A 101 11.56 1.81 -3.96
N ARG A 102 11.93 0.59 -4.33
CA ARG A 102 11.01 -0.55 -4.44
C ARG A 102 11.29 -1.53 -3.31
N ILE A 103 10.24 -1.92 -2.60
CA ILE A 103 10.33 -2.72 -1.38
C ILE A 103 9.31 -3.86 -1.46
N THR A 104 9.73 -5.05 -1.07
CA THR A 104 8.84 -6.20 -0.93
C THR A 104 8.08 -6.13 0.39
N LEU A 105 6.76 -6.32 0.34
CA LEU A 105 5.92 -6.48 1.52
C LEU A 105 5.73 -7.95 1.81
N ARG A 106 6.18 -8.41 2.98
CA ARG A 106 6.25 -9.83 3.35
C ARG A 106 5.28 -10.18 4.47
N ASP A 107 4.62 -11.32 4.33
CA ASP A 107 3.75 -11.89 5.36
C ASP A 107 4.57 -12.41 6.54
N PHE A 108 4.23 -12.00 7.77
CA PHE A 108 4.92 -12.48 8.98
C PHE A 108 4.57 -13.94 9.34
N ARG A 109 3.52 -14.51 8.75
CA ARG A 109 3.00 -15.84 9.10
C ARG A 109 3.70 -16.98 8.38
N ASP A 110 4.07 -16.76 7.13
CA ASP A 110 4.60 -17.79 6.22
C ASP A 110 5.75 -17.29 5.33
N ASP A 111 6.29 -16.09 5.60
CA ASP A 111 7.39 -15.44 4.88
C ASP A 111 7.15 -15.20 3.38
N ARG A 112 5.89 -15.29 2.91
CA ARG A 112 5.58 -15.04 1.49
C ARG A 112 5.68 -13.56 1.11
N ASN A 113 6.22 -13.31 -0.08
CA ASN A 113 6.22 -12.00 -0.70
C ASN A 113 4.82 -11.72 -1.29
N LEU A 114 4.16 -10.68 -0.80
CA LEU A 114 2.75 -10.40 -1.14
C LEU A 114 2.60 -9.31 -2.20
N ALA A 115 3.44 -8.27 -2.12
CA ALA A 115 3.38 -7.13 -3.02
C ALA A 115 4.74 -6.43 -3.11
N ILE A 116 4.93 -5.64 -4.17
CA ILE A 116 6.03 -4.68 -4.27
C ILE A 116 5.44 -3.28 -4.14
N LEU A 117 5.92 -2.53 -3.14
CA LEU A 117 5.59 -1.14 -2.94
C LEU A 117 6.67 -0.26 -3.58
N THR A 118 6.26 0.68 -4.42
CA THR A 118 7.13 1.79 -4.86
C THR A 118 6.85 2.97 -3.96
N VAL A 119 7.88 3.47 -3.28
CA VAL A 119 7.74 4.53 -2.27
C VAL A 119 7.55 5.88 -2.95
N ASP A 120 6.45 6.57 -2.66
CA ASP A 120 6.24 7.95 -3.14
C ASP A 120 6.92 8.94 -2.19
N ASP A 121 6.62 8.87 -0.90
CA ASP A 121 7.23 9.71 0.13
C ASP A 121 7.50 8.94 1.43
N VAL A 122 8.29 9.58 2.30
CA VAL A 122 8.57 9.11 3.66
C VAL A 122 8.41 10.31 4.58
N TYR A 123 7.27 10.38 5.25
CA TYR A 123 6.89 11.52 6.10
C TYR A 123 6.70 11.09 7.55
N ARG A 124 6.68 12.08 8.45
CA ARG A 124 6.44 11.88 9.87
C ARG A 124 5.09 12.50 10.24
N PRO A 125 4.01 11.70 10.40
CA PRO A 125 2.71 12.23 10.78
C PRO A 125 2.72 12.78 12.21
N ASP A 126 1.88 13.77 12.46
CA ASP A 126 1.57 14.25 13.82
C ASP A 126 0.57 13.29 14.46
N LYS A 127 0.96 12.65 15.58
CA LYS A 127 0.23 11.52 16.19
C LYS A 127 -0.75 11.96 17.26
#